data_AF-A0A3D2XIS0-F1
#
_entry.id   AF-A0A3D2XIS0-F1
#
_cell.length_a   1.000
_cell.length_b   1.000
_cell.length_c   1.000
_cell.angle_alpha   90.00
_cell.angle_beta   90.00
_cell.angle_gamma   90.00
#
_symmetry.space_group_name_H-M   'P 1'
#
loop_
_entity.id
_entity.type
_entity.pdbx_description
1 polymer ?
#
loop_
_entity_poly.entity_id
_entity_poly.type
_entity_poly.pdbx_seq_one_letter_code
_entity_poly.pdbx_strand_id
1 'polypeptide(L)'
;MWLAYRWLKPKKWYNRIQANMNISYSMRYKPMDYQRFNFNINANTQLKNLWWAGFNVNINPEQNDFFEPRVNGKVFKRPDSWATGFWFETNSAKKYSAVVEFFNRTFNQYGSNGQDIFLRHNYRFNKKLTLTVNTFLQFFHNNLGYATMYSPDSIIFALRKRNTVENVFNVKYNFTNKMGLSFRARHYWSKVANKEFYTLRNDGYLNHIAGGINRNVDFNVNYFNIDMVYTWQFALGSFINVVWKDAISTFNQDTRTKYFKNFGNTLSSDQQNSISIRVIYFLDALSLKKKS
;
A
#
# COMPACT_ATOMS: atom_id res chain seq x y z
N MET A 1 -7.62 -20.18 -11.07
CA MET A 1 -8.56 -20.06 -12.21
C MET A 1 -9.04 -18.63 -12.34
N TRP A 2 -9.13 -18.13 -13.56
CA TRP A 2 -9.67 -16.80 -13.88
C TRP A 2 -10.73 -16.93 -14.97
N LEU A 3 -11.88 -16.29 -14.76
CA LEU A 3 -12.97 -16.25 -15.71
C LEU A 3 -13.40 -14.79 -15.88
N ALA A 4 -13.68 -14.37 -17.12
CA ALA A 4 -14.13 -13.01 -17.37
C ALA A 4 -15.12 -12.94 -18.52
N TYR A 5 -16.00 -11.95 -18.42
CA TYR A 5 -16.94 -11.59 -19.46
C TYR A 5 -16.88 -10.09 -19.71
N ARG A 6 -16.93 -9.69 -20.99
CA ARG A 6 -16.81 -8.28 -21.41
C ARG A 6 -17.92 -7.92 -22.37
N TRP A 7 -18.72 -6.91 -22.01
CA TRP A 7 -19.63 -6.24 -22.92
C TRP A 7 -18.91 -5.06 -23.56
N LEU A 8 -18.43 -5.27 -24.79
CA LEU A 8 -17.64 -4.28 -25.54
C LEU A 8 -18.49 -3.35 -26.41
N LYS A 9 -19.71 -3.75 -26.77
CA LYS A 9 -20.62 -2.91 -27.57
C LYS A 9 -21.17 -1.77 -26.69
N PRO A 10 -20.85 -0.49 -27.01
CA PRO A 10 -21.37 0.65 -26.25
C PRO A 10 -22.90 0.71 -26.33
N LYS A 11 -23.56 1.09 -25.22
CA LYS A 11 -25.00 1.38 -25.17
C LYS A 11 -25.26 2.81 -24.70
N LYS A 12 -26.50 3.19 -24.42
CA LYS A 12 -26.90 4.57 -24.05
C LYS A 12 -26.09 5.15 -22.88
N TRP A 13 -25.78 4.35 -21.85
CA TRP A 13 -25.17 4.84 -20.62
C TRP A 13 -23.72 4.37 -20.36
N TYR A 14 -23.20 3.40 -21.13
CA TYR A 14 -21.84 2.87 -20.97
C TYR A 14 -21.10 2.70 -22.30
N ASN A 15 -19.77 2.72 -22.23
CA ASN A 15 -18.86 2.38 -23.32
C ASN A 15 -18.45 0.90 -23.27
N ARG A 16 -18.08 0.40 -22.09
CA ARG A 16 -17.81 -1.03 -21.87
C ARG A 16 -18.08 -1.43 -20.43
N ILE A 17 -18.44 -2.70 -20.25
CA ILE A 17 -18.58 -3.34 -18.93
C ILE A 17 -17.72 -4.59 -18.93
N GLN A 18 -17.02 -4.85 -17.82
CA GLN A 18 -16.29 -6.09 -17.61
C GLN A 18 -16.63 -6.65 -16.24
N ALA A 19 -16.92 -7.95 -16.19
CA ALA A 19 -16.98 -8.73 -14.97
C ALA A 19 -15.92 -9.82 -15.02
N ASN A 20 -15.27 -10.10 -13.90
CA ASN A 20 -14.36 -11.22 -13.78
C ASN A 20 -14.42 -11.85 -12.39
N MET A 21 -14.01 -13.10 -12.34
CA MET A 21 -13.93 -13.92 -11.16
C MET A 21 -12.55 -14.58 -11.11
N ASN A 22 -11.91 -14.50 -9.96
CA ASN A 22 -10.63 -15.10 -9.66
C ASN A 22 -10.84 -16.12 -8.54
N ILE A 23 -10.43 -17.36 -8.77
CA ILE A 23 -10.41 -18.40 -7.75
C ILE A 23 -8.97 -18.87 -7.61
N SER A 24 -8.42 -18.82 -6.40
CA SER A 24 -7.09 -19.31 -6.09
C SER A 24 -7.12 -20.23 -4.88
N TYR A 25 -6.33 -21.29 -4.96
CA TYR A 25 -6.13 -22.27 -3.91
C TYR A 25 -4.64 -22.46 -3.76
N SER A 26 -4.15 -22.43 -2.53
CA SER A 26 -2.73 -22.46 -2.20
C SER A 26 -2.48 -23.53 -1.15
N MET A 27 -1.44 -24.33 -1.39
CA MET A 27 -0.89 -25.34 -0.50
C MET A 27 0.61 -25.13 -0.34
N ARG A 28 1.17 -25.59 0.78
CA ARG A 28 2.61 -25.67 0.96
C ARG A 28 3.21 -26.74 0.07
N TYR A 29 4.40 -26.54 -0.47
CA TYR A 29 5.07 -27.59 -1.28
C TYR A 29 5.33 -28.89 -0.49
N LYS A 30 5.78 -28.79 0.77
CA LYS A 30 5.83 -29.91 1.72
C LYS A 30 5.24 -29.45 3.06
N PRO A 31 4.28 -30.19 3.65
CA PRO A 31 3.73 -31.48 3.25
C PRO A 31 2.42 -31.41 2.43
N MET A 32 2.20 -30.39 1.58
CA MET A 32 0.92 -30.18 0.86
C MET A 32 -0.25 -29.73 1.74
N ASP A 33 0.03 -29.15 2.91
CA ASP A 33 -1.00 -28.55 3.75
C ASP A 33 -1.67 -27.37 3.04
N TYR A 34 -3.01 -27.33 3.13
CA TYR A 34 -3.80 -26.16 2.73
C TYR A 34 -3.27 -24.90 3.43
N GLN A 35 -3.10 -23.81 2.68
CA GLN A 35 -2.74 -22.49 3.20
C GLN A 35 -3.91 -21.52 3.11
N ARG A 36 -4.45 -21.35 1.90
CA ARG A 36 -5.44 -20.31 1.62
C ARG A 36 -6.27 -20.65 0.40
N PHE A 37 -7.56 -20.37 0.52
CA PHE A 37 -8.48 -20.23 -0.61
C PHE A 37 -8.89 -18.77 -0.72
N ASN A 38 -8.95 -18.26 -1.95
CA ASN A 38 -9.48 -16.93 -2.21
C ASN A 38 -10.40 -16.96 -3.41
N PHE A 39 -11.56 -16.36 -3.21
CA PHE A 39 -12.56 -16.14 -4.22
C PHE A 39 -12.77 -14.63 -4.38
N ASN A 40 -12.60 -14.10 -5.58
CA ASN A 40 -12.69 -12.67 -5.83
C ASN A 40 -13.51 -12.39 -7.08
N ILE A 41 -14.54 -11.57 -6.93
CA ILE A 41 -15.38 -11.08 -8.03
C ILE A 41 -15.03 -9.60 -8.22
N ASN A 42 -14.86 -9.16 -9.47
CA ASN A 42 -14.74 -7.76 -9.81
C ASN A 42 -15.67 -7.43 -10.97
N ALA A 43 -16.38 -6.32 -10.88
CA ALA A 43 -17.14 -5.74 -11.97
C ALA A 43 -16.74 -4.28 -12.15
N ASN A 44 -16.59 -3.82 -13.39
CA ASN A 44 -16.33 -2.42 -13.68
C ASN A 44 -17.02 -1.98 -14.97
N THR A 45 -17.28 -0.69 -15.07
CA THR A 45 -17.92 -0.05 -16.20
C THR A 45 -17.21 1.25 -16.53
N GLN A 46 -17.08 1.53 -17.84
CA GLN A 46 -16.70 2.84 -18.34
C GLN A 46 -17.95 3.57 -18.81
N LEU A 47 -18.22 4.72 -18.21
CA LEU A 47 -19.31 5.61 -18.57
C LEU A 47 -18.99 6.41 -19.85
N LYS A 48 -20.02 7.06 -20.42
CA LYS A 48 -19.89 7.86 -21.65
C LYS A 48 -18.89 9.01 -21.56
N ASN A 49 -18.78 9.62 -20.38
CA ASN A 49 -17.83 10.70 -20.08
C ASN A 49 -16.40 10.19 -19.81
N LEU A 50 -16.12 8.90 -20.06
CA LEU A 50 -14.86 8.20 -19.78
C LEU A 50 -14.53 8.08 -18.29
N TRP A 51 -15.52 8.27 -17.42
CA TRP A 51 -15.37 7.91 -16.01
C TRP A 51 -15.47 6.40 -15.86
N TRP A 52 -14.81 5.89 -14.83
CA TRP A 52 -14.84 4.50 -14.47
C TRP A 52 -15.46 4.32 -13.10
N ALA A 53 -16.22 3.25 -12.96
CA ALA A 53 -16.69 2.79 -11.67
C ALA A 53 -16.48 1.29 -11.60
N GLY A 54 -16.16 0.78 -10.43
CA GLY A 54 -16.05 -0.64 -10.20
C GLY A 54 -16.41 -1.04 -8.78
N PHE A 55 -16.66 -2.32 -8.66
CA PHE A 55 -17.01 -3.00 -7.44
C PHE A 55 -16.25 -4.31 -7.37
N ASN A 56 -15.84 -4.70 -6.18
CA ASN A 56 -15.19 -5.96 -5.93
C ASN A 56 -15.75 -6.63 -4.67
N VAL A 57 -15.73 -7.96 -4.69
CA VAL A 57 -15.97 -8.82 -3.54
C VAL A 57 -14.78 -9.73 -3.40
N ASN A 58 -14.34 -9.96 -2.17
CA ASN A 58 -13.24 -10.86 -1.85
C ASN A 58 -13.67 -11.73 -0.68
N ILE A 59 -13.76 -13.03 -0.88
CA ILE A 59 -14.11 -14.00 0.15
C ILE A 59 -12.86 -14.85 0.41
N ASN A 60 -12.56 -15.01 1.69
CA ASN A 60 -11.50 -15.84 2.19
C ASN A 60 -12.08 -16.72 3.31
N PRO A 61 -12.30 -18.02 3.05
CA PRO A 61 -12.53 -18.99 4.11
C PRO A 61 -11.36 -19.02 5.11
N GLU A 62 -11.51 -19.79 6.19
CA GLU A 62 -10.46 -19.98 7.19
C GLU A 62 -9.16 -20.41 6.50
N GLN A 63 -8.03 -19.92 6.99
CA GLN A 63 -6.71 -20.09 6.37
C GLN A 63 -5.72 -20.61 7.39
N ASN A 64 -4.76 -21.42 6.94
CA ASN A 64 -3.60 -21.81 7.72
C ASN A 64 -2.45 -20.86 7.39
N ASP A 65 -2.19 -19.91 8.29
CA ASP A 65 -1.06 -19.01 8.19
C ASP A 65 0.15 -19.59 8.93
N PHE A 66 1.10 -20.12 8.15
CA PHE A 66 2.34 -20.71 8.67
C PHE A 66 3.44 -19.69 8.96
N PHE A 67 3.22 -18.40 8.65
CA PHE A 67 4.23 -17.35 8.77
C PHE A 67 3.92 -16.36 9.88
N GLU A 68 2.64 -16.08 10.15
CA GLU A 68 2.22 -15.19 11.22
C GLU A 68 2.82 -15.56 12.60
N PRO A 69 2.94 -16.85 13.00
CA PRO A 69 3.57 -17.22 14.27
C PRO A 69 5.06 -16.89 14.38
N ARG A 70 5.75 -16.63 13.26
CA ARG A 70 7.22 -16.38 13.18
C ARG A 70 8.11 -17.50 13.70
N VAL A 71 7.56 -18.69 13.92
CA VAL A 71 8.28 -19.88 14.38
C VAL A 71 7.94 -21.04 13.44
N ASN A 72 8.98 -21.74 12.97
CA ASN A 72 8.82 -22.86 12.05
C ASN A 72 8.02 -24.00 12.71
N GLY A 73 7.15 -24.65 11.93
CA GLY A 73 6.30 -25.75 12.40
C GLY A 73 5.04 -25.32 13.15
N LYS A 74 4.87 -24.04 13.49
CA LYS A 74 3.63 -23.51 14.06
C LYS A 74 2.70 -23.01 12.95
N VAL A 75 1.40 -23.08 13.20
CA VAL A 75 0.35 -22.62 12.29
C VAL A 75 -0.59 -21.72 13.06
N PHE A 76 -1.08 -20.66 12.42
CA PHE A 76 -2.16 -19.84 12.94
C PHE A 76 -3.40 -20.01 12.06
N LYS A 77 -4.51 -20.37 12.68
CA LYS A 77 -5.84 -20.46 12.06
C LYS A 77 -6.41 -19.06 11.91
N ARG A 78 -6.14 -18.43 10.76
CA ARG A 78 -6.67 -17.10 10.48
C ARG A 78 -8.17 -17.23 10.19
N PRO A 79 -9.03 -16.48 10.92
CA PRO A 79 -10.47 -16.52 10.70
C PRO A 79 -10.86 -16.21 9.26
N ASP A 80 -11.98 -16.77 8.83
CA ASP A 80 -12.58 -16.43 7.57
C ASP A 80 -13.05 -14.97 7.55
N SER A 81 -13.06 -14.40 6.35
CA SER A 81 -13.42 -13.01 6.11
C SER A 81 -14.02 -12.83 4.74
N TRP A 82 -14.78 -11.76 4.62
CA TRP A 82 -15.24 -11.24 3.36
C TRP A 82 -14.96 -9.74 3.30
N ALA A 83 -14.74 -9.25 2.09
CA ALA A 83 -14.48 -7.87 1.84
C ALA A 83 -15.28 -7.40 0.63
N THR A 84 -15.79 -6.19 0.69
CA THR A 84 -16.39 -5.49 -0.44
C THR A 84 -15.62 -4.22 -0.67
N GLY A 85 -15.49 -3.83 -1.93
CA GLY A 85 -14.91 -2.56 -2.27
C GLY A 85 -15.60 -1.94 -3.45
N PHE A 86 -15.57 -0.62 -3.50
CA PHE A 86 -16.01 0.14 -4.65
C PHE A 86 -14.95 1.18 -4.96
N TRP A 87 -14.83 1.49 -6.24
CA TRP A 87 -13.91 2.51 -6.69
C TRP A 87 -14.51 3.29 -7.85
N PHE A 88 -14.01 4.51 -7.99
CA PHE A 88 -14.48 5.46 -8.96
C PHE A 88 -13.32 6.32 -9.45
N GLU A 89 -13.21 6.48 -10.76
CA GLU A 89 -12.19 7.31 -11.39
C GLU A 89 -12.84 8.27 -12.38
N THR A 90 -12.50 9.55 -12.28
CA THR A 90 -12.89 10.52 -13.31
C THR A 90 -11.97 10.44 -14.52
N ASN A 91 -12.37 11.09 -15.61
CA ASN A 91 -11.64 11.06 -16.88
C ASN A 91 -10.21 11.64 -16.74
N SER A 92 -9.21 10.76 -16.78
CA SER A 92 -7.79 11.10 -16.67
C SER A 92 -7.22 11.94 -17.81
N ALA A 93 -7.96 12.10 -18.92
CA ALA A 93 -7.60 12.99 -20.01
C ALA A 93 -7.89 14.48 -19.71
N LYS A 94 -8.73 14.78 -18.70
CA LYS A 94 -9.01 16.16 -18.28
C LYS A 94 -7.86 16.73 -17.44
N LYS A 95 -7.82 18.07 -17.31
CA LYS A 95 -6.82 18.76 -16.49
C LYS A 95 -6.84 18.27 -15.05
N TYR A 96 -8.05 18.13 -14.50
CA TYR A 96 -8.26 17.53 -13.19
C TYR A 96 -8.81 16.12 -13.35
N SER A 97 -8.24 15.18 -12.60
CA SER A 97 -8.79 13.84 -12.42
C SER A 97 -8.68 13.40 -10.98
N ALA A 98 -9.61 12.55 -10.56
CA ALA A 98 -9.70 12.07 -9.20
C ALA A 98 -10.00 10.57 -9.19
N VAL A 99 -9.48 9.88 -8.18
CA VAL A 99 -9.83 8.50 -7.86
C VAL A 99 -10.22 8.41 -6.40
N VAL A 100 -11.29 7.67 -6.14
CA VAL A 100 -11.72 7.28 -4.81
C VAL A 100 -11.87 5.76 -4.81
N GLU A 101 -11.24 5.10 -3.85
CA GLU A 101 -11.42 3.68 -3.60
C GLU A 101 -11.77 3.49 -2.12
N PHE A 102 -12.72 2.62 -1.87
CA PHE A 102 -13.09 2.21 -0.53
C PHE A 102 -13.16 0.69 -0.50
N PHE A 103 -12.54 0.10 0.52
CA PHE A 103 -12.64 -1.32 0.81
C PHE A 103 -13.03 -1.50 2.27
N ASN A 104 -13.96 -2.40 2.53
CA ASN A 104 -14.30 -2.87 3.86
C ASN A 104 -14.06 -4.37 3.92
N ARG A 105 -13.40 -4.85 4.97
CA ARG A 105 -13.24 -6.27 5.28
C ARG A 105 -13.79 -6.55 6.66
N THR A 106 -14.55 -7.62 6.78
CA THR A 106 -15.07 -8.14 8.05
C THR A 106 -14.62 -9.57 8.22
N PHE A 107 -14.19 -9.91 9.44
CA PHE A 107 -13.82 -11.27 9.83
C PHE A 107 -14.92 -11.83 10.73
N ASN A 108 -15.16 -13.14 10.64
CA ASN A 108 -16.25 -13.78 11.38
C ASN A 108 -15.93 -14.08 12.86
N GLN A 109 -14.71 -13.79 13.30
CA GLN A 109 -14.28 -13.95 14.69
C GLN A 109 -13.62 -12.66 15.23
N TYR A 110 -13.62 -12.53 16.56
CA TYR A 110 -12.98 -11.45 17.32
C TYR A 110 -13.50 -10.02 17.02
N GLY A 111 -14.66 -9.91 16.36
CA GLY A 111 -15.21 -8.62 15.91
C GLY A 111 -14.24 -7.81 15.05
N SER A 112 -13.35 -8.50 14.33
CA SER A 112 -12.28 -7.86 13.55
C SER A 112 -12.84 -7.28 12.25
N ASN A 113 -12.51 -6.02 11.99
CA ASN A 113 -12.83 -5.37 10.72
C ASN A 113 -11.72 -4.41 10.28
N GLY A 114 -11.71 -4.11 8.98
CA GLY A 114 -10.74 -3.22 8.34
C GLY A 114 -11.40 -2.37 7.28
N GLN A 115 -10.99 -1.12 7.20
CA GLN A 115 -11.43 -0.16 6.20
C GLN A 115 -10.21 0.46 5.56
N ASP A 116 -10.15 0.42 4.24
CA ASP A 116 -9.13 1.11 3.45
C ASP A 116 -9.82 2.17 2.59
N ILE A 117 -9.28 3.39 2.60
CA ILE A 117 -9.74 4.51 1.79
C ILE A 117 -8.54 5.02 1.01
N PHE A 118 -8.64 5.05 -0.31
CA PHE A 118 -7.65 5.67 -1.17
C PHE A 118 -8.27 6.84 -1.91
N LEU A 119 -7.59 7.99 -1.85
CA LEU A 119 -7.94 9.20 -2.58
C LEU A 119 -6.75 9.60 -3.43
N ARG A 120 -6.95 9.83 -4.72
CA ARG A 120 -5.94 10.44 -5.58
C ARG A 120 -6.54 11.65 -6.26
N HIS A 121 -5.88 12.79 -6.11
CA HIS A 121 -6.18 14.02 -6.84
C HIS A 121 -5.02 14.32 -7.77
N ASN A 122 -5.31 14.53 -9.04
CA ASN A 122 -4.32 14.87 -10.04
C ASN A 122 -4.75 16.14 -10.79
N TYR A 123 -3.88 17.14 -10.84
CA TYR A 123 -4.14 18.39 -11.53
C TYR A 123 -2.97 18.77 -12.44
N ARG A 124 -3.25 18.89 -13.73
CA ARG A 124 -2.34 19.34 -14.79
C ARG A 124 -2.59 20.81 -15.08
N PHE A 125 -1.81 21.69 -14.46
CA PHE A 125 -1.92 23.14 -14.61
C PHE A 125 -1.68 23.57 -16.06
N ASN A 126 -0.66 22.99 -16.67
CA ASN A 126 -0.29 23.23 -18.06
C ASN A 126 0.51 22.03 -18.61
N LYS A 127 1.14 22.19 -19.78
CA LYS A 127 1.95 21.11 -20.41
C LYS A 127 3.23 20.77 -19.63
N LYS A 128 3.64 21.62 -18.69
CA LYS A 128 4.89 21.51 -17.92
C LYS A 128 4.66 21.04 -16.48
N LEU A 129 3.66 21.57 -15.78
CA LEU A 129 3.41 21.34 -14.36
C LEU A 129 2.20 20.43 -14.11
N THR A 130 2.43 19.34 -13.39
CA THR A 130 1.42 18.44 -12.83
C THR A 130 1.66 18.23 -11.35
N LEU A 131 0.59 18.29 -10.56
CA LEU A 131 0.57 17.92 -9.15
C LEU A 131 -0.31 16.69 -8.94
N THR A 132 0.16 15.77 -8.10
CA THR A 132 -0.63 14.61 -7.68
C THR A 132 -0.53 14.43 -6.18
N VAL A 133 -1.68 14.36 -5.51
CA VAL A 133 -1.80 14.05 -4.08
C VAL A 133 -2.48 12.70 -3.96
N ASN A 134 -1.82 11.74 -3.31
CA ASN A 134 -2.42 10.48 -2.91
C ASN A 134 -2.56 10.45 -1.40
N THR A 135 -3.72 10.06 -0.90
CA THR A 135 -3.97 9.82 0.52
C THR A 135 -4.52 8.41 0.67
N PHE A 136 -3.86 7.61 1.50
CA PHE A 136 -4.30 6.29 1.88
C PHE A 136 -4.58 6.28 3.39
N LEU A 137 -5.79 5.92 3.77
CA LEU A 137 -6.21 5.76 5.16
C LEU A 137 -6.58 4.31 5.37
N GLN A 138 -6.06 3.72 6.43
CA GLN A 138 -6.42 2.37 6.82
C GLN A 138 -6.77 2.34 8.30
N PHE A 139 -7.96 1.86 8.60
CA PHE A 139 -8.49 1.71 9.95
C PHE A 139 -8.85 0.27 10.18
N PHE A 140 -8.12 -0.41 11.05
CA PHE A 140 -8.48 -1.73 11.51
C PHE A 140 -8.88 -1.69 12.98
N HIS A 141 -10.08 -2.20 13.26
CA HIS A 141 -10.52 -2.52 14.60
C HIS A 141 -10.27 -3.99 14.86
N ASN A 142 -9.74 -4.30 16.03
CA ASN A 142 -9.49 -5.67 16.47
C ASN A 142 -8.68 -6.48 15.44
N ASN A 143 -7.66 -5.87 14.85
CA ASN A 143 -6.72 -6.57 13.98
C ASN A 143 -5.97 -7.61 14.80
N LEU A 144 -6.16 -8.88 14.47
CA LEU A 144 -5.42 -9.97 15.06
C LEU A 144 -4.06 -10.12 14.38
N GLY A 145 -3.00 -10.33 15.15
CA GLY A 145 -1.68 -10.64 14.62
C GLY A 145 -0.64 -10.88 15.70
N TYR A 146 0.55 -11.30 15.27
CA TYR A 146 1.66 -11.54 16.18
C TYR A 146 2.04 -10.28 16.97
N ALA A 147 2.29 -10.46 18.26
CA ALA A 147 2.72 -9.42 19.19
C ALA A 147 4.15 -9.65 19.70
N THR A 148 4.40 -10.80 20.31
CA THR A 148 5.69 -11.16 20.92
C THR A 148 5.78 -12.66 21.13
N MET A 149 6.95 -13.14 21.56
CA MET A 149 7.12 -14.48 22.14
C MET A 149 8.00 -14.40 23.39
N TYR A 150 7.81 -15.32 24.32
CA TYR A 150 8.72 -15.52 25.46
C TYR A 150 9.67 -16.71 25.23
N SER A 151 9.22 -17.68 24.43
CA SER A 151 9.98 -18.84 23.96
C SER A 151 9.40 -19.29 22.62
N PRO A 152 10.06 -20.19 21.86
CA PRO A 152 9.52 -20.74 20.62
C PRO A 152 8.15 -21.42 20.76
N ASP A 153 7.78 -21.85 21.96
CA ASP A 153 6.48 -22.46 22.26
C ASP A 153 5.47 -21.50 22.92
N SER A 154 5.91 -20.31 23.35
CA SER A 154 5.07 -19.29 23.97
C SER A 154 4.90 -18.09 23.04
N ILE A 155 4.16 -18.31 21.96
CA ILE A 155 3.87 -17.28 20.94
C ILE A 155 2.61 -16.52 21.33
N ILE A 156 2.71 -15.20 21.36
CA ILE A 156 1.66 -14.29 21.79
C ILE A 156 1.15 -13.48 20.60
N PHE A 157 -0.16 -13.55 20.41
CA PHE A 157 -0.91 -12.73 19.48
C PHE A 157 -1.60 -11.60 20.24
N ALA A 158 -1.86 -10.50 19.55
CA ALA A 158 -2.65 -9.40 20.08
C ALA A 158 -3.82 -9.09 19.15
N LEU A 159 -4.94 -8.75 19.79
CA LEU A 159 -6.06 -8.08 19.15
C LEU A 159 -5.87 -6.57 19.34
N ARG A 160 -5.65 -5.85 18.24
CA ARG A 160 -5.18 -4.45 18.29
C ARG A 160 -5.98 -3.52 17.41
N LYS A 161 -6.00 -2.24 17.78
CA LYS A 161 -6.45 -1.17 16.89
C LYS A 161 -5.26 -0.67 16.09
N ARG A 162 -5.34 -0.75 14.75
CA ARG A 162 -4.31 -0.22 13.85
C ARG A 162 -4.88 0.90 13.00
N ASN A 163 -4.26 2.08 13.07
CA ASN A 163 -4.57 3.18 12.16
C ASN A 163 -3.33 3.51 11.38
N THR A 164 -3.44 3.56 10.06
CA THR A 164 -2.37 3.97 9.15
C THR A 164 -2.86 5.13 8.30
N VAL A 165 -2.03 6.15 8.16
CA VAL A 165 -2.25 7.29 7.28
C VAL A 165 -1.00 7.45 6.43
N GLU A 166 -1.17 7.40 5.12
CA GLU A 166 -0.11 7.69 4.18
C GLU A 166 -0.54 8.83 3.26
N ASN A 167 0.33 9.84 3.11
CA ASN A 167 0.15 10.91 2.14
C ASN A 167 1.37 10.94 1.23
N VAL A 168 1.14 10.98 -0.08
CA VAL A 168 2.19 11.13 -1.09
C VAL A 168 1.86 12.33 -1.95
N PHE A 169 2.72 13.34 -1.88
CA PHE A 169 2.66 14.52 -2.73
C PHE A 169 3.71 14.41 -3.83
N ASN A 170 3.28 14.52 -5.08
CA ASN A 170 4.14 14.45 -6.25
C ASN A 170 4.02 15.75 -7.05
N VAL A 171 5.17 16.28 -7.47
CA VAL A 171 5.29 17.38 -8.42
C VAL A 171 6.07 16.87 -9.61
N LYS A 172 5.55 17.09 -10.81
CA LYS A 172 6.30 16.93 -12.06
C LYS A 172 6.34 18.26 -12.78
N TYR A 173 7.54 18.74 -13.07
CA TYR A 173 7.77 19.98 -13.80
C TYR A 173 8.74 19.75 -14.97
N ASN A 174 8.30 20.00 -16.20
CA ASN A 174 9.18 19.94 -17.38
C ASN A 174 9.63 21.36 -17.75
N PHE A 175 10.91 21.68 -17.61
CA PHE A 175 11.46 22.97 -18.06
C PHE A 175 11.43 23.06 -19.59
N THR A 176 11.92 21.99 -20.23
CA THR A 176 11.96 21.77 -21.68
C THR A 176 11.60 20.31 -22.01
N ASN A 177 11.68 19.91 -23.28
CA ASN A 177 11.56 18.49 -23.66
C ASN A 177 12.79 17.64 -23.25
N LYS A 178 13.88 18.28 -22.80
CA LYS A 178 15.13 17.63 -22.38
C LYS A 178 15.43 17.78 -20.89
N MET A 179 14.70 18.64 -20.17
CA MET A 179 14.97 18.98 -18.77
C MET A 179 13.69 18.87 -17.95
N GLY A 180 13.74 18.12 -16.85
CA GLY A 180 12.59 17.95 -15.96
C GLY A 180 12.98 17.73 -14.51
N LEU A 181 12.07 18.11 -13.62
CA LEU A 181 12.12 17.87 -12.19
C LEU A 181 10.95 16.96 -11.80
N SER A 182 11.25 15.92 -11.04
CA SER A 182 10.26 15.10 -10.34
C SER A 182 10.55 15.19 -8.85
N PHE A 183 9.56 15.59 -8.07
CA PHE A 183 9.64 15.67 -6.63
C PHE A 183 8.54 14.80 -6.03
N ARG A 184 8.90 14.02 -5.01
CA ARG A 184 7.98 13.17 -4.27
C ARG A 184 8.26 13.31 -2.78
N ALA A 185 7.26 13.77 -2.03
CA ALA A 185 7.26 13.72 -0.58
C ALA A 185 6.25 12.67 -0.11
N ARG A 186 6.66 11.76 0.77
CA ARG A 186 5.81 10.75 1.38
C ARG A 186 5.86 10.87 2.89
N HIS A 187 4.70 10.97 3.52
CA HIS A 187 4.54 10.79 4.95
C HIS A 187 3.75 9.51 5.20
N TYR A 188 4.33 8.57 5.92
CA TYR A 188 3.67 7.36 6.39
C TYR A 188 3.63 7.40 7.92
N TRP A 189 2.45 7.22 8.48
CA TRP A 189 2.24 7.07 9.91
C TRP A 189 1.43 5.80 10.16
N SER A 190 1.90 4.94 11.07
CA SER A 190 1.11 3.81 11.55
C SER A 190 1.18 3.71 13.07
N LYS A 191 0.01 3.55 13.66
CA LYS A 191 -0.18 3.42 15.09
C LYS A 191 -0.91 2.13 15.41
N VAL A 192 -0.34 1.35 16.32
CA VAL A 192 -0.91 0.11 16.83
C VAL A 192 -1.02 0.18 18.34
N ALA A 193 -2.27 0.07 18.83
CA ALA A 193 -2.60 -0.03 20.24
C ALA A 193 -3.22 -1.41 20.51
N ASN A 194 -2.50 -2.25 21.25
CA ASN A 194 -2.91 -3.60 21.60
C ASN A 194 -3.91 -3.56 22.76
N LYS A 195 -4.93 -4.41 22.71
CA LYS A 195 -6.02 -4.43 23.70
C LYS A 195 -6.08 -5.73 24.47
N GLU A 196 -6.07 -6.83 23.74
CA GLU A 196 -6.20 -8.18 24.29
C GLU A 196 -5.08 -9.06 23.74
N PHE A 197 -4.71 -10.07 24.51
CA PHE A 197 -3.61 -10.96 24.19
C PHE A 197 -4.06 -12.41 24.21
N TYR A 198 -3.41 -13.20 23.37
CA TYR A 198 -3.75 -14.59 23.15
C TYR A 198 -2.49 -15.44 23.00
N THR A 199 -2.50 -16.64 23.58
CA THR A 199 -1.46 -17.64 23.33
C THR A 199 -1.86 -18.48 22.13
N LEU A 200 -0.91 -18.72 21.23
CA LEU A 200 -1.09 -19.66 20.13
C LEU A 200 -1.05 -21.11 20.64
N ARG A 201 -2.09 -21.88 20.33
CA ARG A 201 -2.18 -23.31 20.64
C ARG A 201 -1.52 -24.15 19.54
N ASN A 202 -1.26 -25.42 19.84
CA ASN A 202 -0.71 -26.38 18.88
C ASN A 202 -1.64 -26.70 17.70
N ASP A 203 -2.95 -26.56 17.86
CA ASP A 203 -3.93 -26.68 16.76
C ASP A 203 -4.08 -25.40 15.91
N GLY A 204 -3.33 -24.36 16.27
CA GLY A 204 -3.28 -23.07 15.60
C GLY A 204 -4.37 -22.07 15.97
N TYR A 205 -5.29 -22.45 16.86
CA TYR A 205 -6.25 -21.52 17.44
C TYR A 205 -5.63 -20.72 18.59
N LEU A 206 -6.36 -19.72 19.08
CA LEU A 206 -5.89 -18.78 20.07
C LEU A 206 -6.65 -18.95 21.39
N ASN A 207 -5.91 -19.01 22.49
CA ASN A 207 -6.47 -18.97 23.85
C ASN A 207 -6.25 -17.59 24.45
N HIS A 208 -7.31 -16.97 24.95
CA HIS A 208 -7.23 -15.65 25.59
C HIS A 208 -6.36 -15.69 26.86
N ILE A 209 -5.53 -14.67 27.05
CA ILE A 209 -4.71 -14.47 28.24
C ILE A 209 -5.39 -13.45 29.15
N ALA A 210 -6.07 -13.95 30.19
CA ALA A 210 -6.67 -13.08 31.19
C ALA A 210 -5.60 -12.21 31.89
N GLY A 211 -5.85 -10.91 32.01
CA GLY A 211 -4.90 -9.96 32.60
C GLY A 211 -3.81 -9.45 31.65
N GLY A 212 -3.76 -9.94 30.41
CA GLY A 212 -2.84 -9.47 29.38
C GLY A 212 -1.39 -9.97 29.57
N ILE A 213 -0.42 -9.20 29.08
CA ILE A 213 1.01 -9.54 29.19
C ILE A 213 1.80 -8.43 29.87
N ASN A 214 2.87 -8.80 30.57
CA ASN A 214 3.78 -7.84 31.20
C ASN A 214 4.86 -7.33 30.21
N ARG A 215 4.43 -6.86 29.03
CA ARG A 215 5.32 -6.31 28.01
C ARG A 215 4.57 -5.29 27.16
N ASN A 216 5.12 -4.07 27.03
CA ASN A 216 4.60 -3.10 26.09
C ASN A 216 5.01 -3.46 24.66
N VAL A 217 4.01 -3.74 23.82
CA VAL A 217 4.16 -4.11 22.40
C VAL A 217 3.38 -3.15 21.49
N ASP A 218 2.94 -2.01 22.03
CA ASP A 218 2.41 -0.91 21.25
C ASP A 218 3.51 -0.27 20.42
N PHE A 219 3.12 0.27 19.26
CA PHE A 219 4.05 1.03 18.45
C PHE A 219 3.37 2.17 17.70
N ASN A 220 4.13 3.24 17.55
CA ASN A 220 3.81 4.42 16.78
C ASN A 220 5.03 4.75 15.93
N VAL A 221 4.85 4.66 14.62
CA VAL A 221 5.93 4.77 13.64
C VAL A 221 5.60 5.85 12.64
N ASN A 222 6.57 6.71 12.35
CA ASN A 222 6.49 7.68 11.27
C ASN A 222 7.71 7.53 10.37
N TYR A 223 7.45 7.60 9.07
CA TYR A 223 8.47 7.74 8.04
C TYR A 223 8.11 8.93 7.18
N PHE A 224 9.02 9.87 7.07
CA PHE A 224 8.92 10.99 6.13
C PHE A 224 10.08 10.92 5.16
N ASN A 225 9.78 10.91 3.86
CA ASN A 225 10.81 10.80 2.83
C ASN A 225 10.56 11.81 1.73
N ILE A 226 11.64 12.41 1.24
CA ILE A 226 11.66 13.22 0.03
C ILE A 226 12.58 12.54 -0.97
N ASP A 227 12.10 12.40 -2.20
CA ASP A 227 12.88 12.05 -3.37
C ASP A 227 12.72 13.15 -4.42
N MET A 228 13.80 13.88 -4.71
CA MET A 228 13.84 14.89 -5.77
C MET A 228 14.84 14.46 -6.83
N VAL A 229 14.39 14.42 -8.08
CA VAL A 229 15.20 14.03 -9.24
C VAL A 229 15.10 15.12 -10.30
N TYR A 230 16.22 15.76 -10.57
CA TYR A 230 16.39 16.61 -11.75
C TYR A 230 17.10 15.81 -12.84
N THR A 231 16.52 15.77 -14.04
CA THR A 231 17.06 15.07 -15.21
C THR A 231 17.28 16.07 -16.33
N TRP A 232 18.49 16.06 -16.90
CA TRP A 232 18.85 16.81 -18.09
C TRP A 232 19.47 15.91 -19.16
N GLN A 233 18.81 15.82 -20.31
CA GLN A 233 19.35 15.18 -21.50
C GLN A 233 20.20 16.18 -22.31
N PHE A 234 21.52 16.09 -22.21
CA PHE A 234 22.43 17.03 -22.87
C PHE A 234 22.87 16.56 -24.27
N ALA A 235 22.83 15.26 -24.54
CA ALA A 235 23.00 14.69 -25.88
C ALA A 235 22.04 13.52 -26.10
N LEU A 236 21.94 13.01 -27.34
CA LEU A 236 21.07 11.87 -27.64
C LEU A 236 21.47 10.67 -26.77
N GLY A 237 20.51 10.13 -26.01
CA GLY A 237 20.75 9.09 -25.01
C GLY A 237 21.59 9.50 -23.79
N SER A 238 22.20 10.69 -23.73
CA SER A 238 23.11 11.09 -22.66
C SER A 238 22.44 12.00 -21.64
N PHE A 239 22.61 11.72 -20.35
CA PHE A 239 21.85 12.33 -19.26
C PHE A 239 22.74 12.74 -18.08
N ILE A 240 22.38 13.85 -17.46
CA ILE A 240 22.79 14.21 -16.10
C ILE A 240 21.56 14.06 -15.21
N ASN A 241 21.70 13.33 -14.10
CA ASN A 241 20.68 13.21 -13.07
C ASN A 241 21.25 13.73 -11.74
N VAL A 242 20.60 14.72 -11.16
CA VAL A 242 20.89 15.19 -9.80
C VAL A 242 19.75 14.70 -8.92
N VAL A 243 20.08 13.88 -7.92
CA VAL A 243 19.11 13.27 -7.02
C VAL A 243 19.39 13.75 -5.60
N TRP A 244 18.40 14.38 -4.98
CA TRP A 244 18.41 14.69 -3.56
C TRP A 244 17.40 13.78 -2.87
N LYS A 245 17.82 13.15 -1.77
CA LYS A 245 16.96 12.38 -0.90
C LYS A 245 17.10 12.85 0.53
N ASP A 246 15.97 12.97 1.19
CA ASP A 246 15.87 13.18 2.63
C ASP A 246 15.00 12.09 3.24
N ALA A 247 15.38 11.62 4.41
CA ALA A 247 14.65 10.59 5.13
C ALA A 247 14.67 10.85 6.63
N ILE A 248 13.47 10.83 7.22
CA ILE A 248 13.26 10.92 8.65
C ILE A 248 12.48 9.69 9.10
N SER A 249 12.93 9.07 10.19
CA SER A 249 12.23 7.94 10.81
C SER A 249 12.11 8.18 12.30
N THR A 250 10.90 8.02 12.83
CA THR A 250 10.65 8.05 14.27
C THR A 250 9.88 6.81 14.70
N PHE A 251 10.29 6.23 15.82
CA PHE A 251 9.66 5.07 16.45
C PHE A 251 9.51 5.32 17.95
N ASN A 252 8.32 5.09 18.49
CA ASN A 252 8.08 5.11 19.93
C ASN A 252 6.87 4.24 20.30
N GLN A 253 6.62 4.11 21.61
CA GLN A 253 5.49 3.35 22.16
C GLN A 253 4.30 4.26 22.56
N ASP A 254 4.34 5.57 22.26
CA ASP A 254 3.25 6.47 22.62
C ASP A 254 2.11 6.43 21.61
N THR A 255 1.01 5.80 22.01
CA THR A 255 -0.20 5.67 21.19
C THR A 255 -1.26 6.74 21.47
N ARG A 256 -1.00 7.68 22.39
CA ARG A 256 -1.94 8.75 22.74
C ARG A 256 -1.89 9.92 21.75
N THR A 257 -0.76 10.10 21.07
CA THR A 257 -0.54 11.21 20.15
C THR A 257 -1.40 11.07 18.87
N LYS A 258 -2.00 12.21 18.45
CA LYS A 258 -2.84 12.33 17.23
C LYS A 258 -1.97 12.60 15.99
N TYR A 259 -2.51 12.34 14.80
CA TYR A 259 -1.79 12.41 13.51
C TYR A 259 -0.99 13.71 13.32
N PHE A 260 -1.61 14.88 13.39
CA PHE A 260 -0.93 16.15 13.11
C PHE A 260 0.22 16.46 14.08
N LYS A 261 0.07 16.07 15.35
CA LYS A 261 1.14 16.22 16.34
C LYS A 261 2.30 15.27 16.06
N ASN A 262 2.03 14.01 15.67
CA ASN A 262 3.07 13.07 15.23
C ASN A 262 3.81 13.58 13.99
N PHE A 263 3.09 14.15 13.02
CA PHE A 263 3.69 14.73 11.82
C PHE A 263 4.62 15.89 12.16
N GLY A 264 4.18 16.83 13.01
CA GLY A 264 5.01 17.94 13.46
C GLY A 264 6.29 17.48 14.16
N ASN A 265 6.19 16.52 15.08
CA ASN A 265 7.34 15.94 15.77
C ASN A 265 8.32 15.24 14.80
N THR A 266 7.80 14.61 13.75
CA THR A 266 8.62 13.93 12.74
C THR A 266 9.40 14.94 11.92
N LEU A 267 8.78 16.05 11.49
CA LEU A 267 9.49 17.09 10.74
C LEU A 267 10.63 17.75 11.54
N SER A 268 10.54 17.75 12.88
CA SER A 268 11.56 18.29 13.77
C SER A 268 12.61 17.27 14.23
N SER A 269 12.55 16.02 13.75
CA SER A 269 13.49 14.94 14.14
C SER A 269 14.71 14.88 13.22
N ASP A 270 15.74 14.12 13.62
CA ASP A 270 16.98 13.98 12.87
C ASP A 270 16.75 13.49 11.43
N GLN A 271 17.44 14.15 10.50
CA GLN A 271 17.22 13.98 9.06
C GLN A 271 18.43 13.35 8.40
N GLN A 272 18.22 12.28 7.63
CA GLN A 272 19.26 11.67 6.80
C GLN A 272 19.19 12.25 5.39
N ASN A 273 20.16 13.10 5.07
CA ASN A 273 20.25 13.80 3.79
C ASN A 273 21.32 13.20 2.89
N SER A 274 21.01 13.06 1.60
CA SER A 274 21.98 12.64 0.59
C SER A 274 21.75 13.35 -0.74
N ILE A 275 22.84 13.72 -1.40
CA ILE A 275 22.84 14.28 -2.75
C ILE A 275 23.74 13.41 -3.60
N SER A 276 23.26 13.04 -4.80
CA SER A 276 24.04 12.27 -5.76
C SER A 276 23.89 12.83 -7.17
N ILE A 277 24.97 12.75 -7.93
CA ILE A 277 25.02 13.18 -9.32
C ILE A 277 25.43 11.97 -10.15
N ARG A 278 24.62 11.63 -11.16
CA ARG A 278 24.91 10.56 -12.12
C ARG A 278 24.98 11.12 -13.52
N VAL A 279 26.10 10.90 -14.20
CA VAL A 279 26.29 11.24 -15.61
C VAL A 279 26.33 9.95 -16.42
N ILE A 280 25.54 9.89 -17.49
CA ILE A 280 25.56 8.82 -18.49
C ILE A 280 25.84 9.47 -19.83
N TYR A 281 26.92 9.06 -20.50
CA TYR A 281 27.29 9.57 -21.81
C TYR A 281 27.40 8.42 -22.80
N PHE A 282 26.67 8.53 -23.92
CA PHE A 282 26.75 7.57 -25.00
C PHE A 282 27.67 8.12 -26.09
N LEU A 283 28.76 7.40 -26.34
CA LEU A 283 29.68 7.67 -27.43
C LEU A 283 29.18 6.97 -28.69
N ASP A 284 29.05 7.72 -29.78
CA ASP A 284 28.81 7.15 -31.11
C ASP A 284 30.17 6.86 -31.77
N ALA A 285 30.48 5.58 -32.00
CA ALA A 285 31.73 5.17 -32.65
C ALA A 285 31.88 5.73 -34.08
N LEU A 286 30.78 6.04 -34.77
CA LEU A 286 30.80 6.71 -36.08
C LEU A 286 31.19 8.18 -35.96
N SER A 287 30.89 8.84 -34.83
CA SER A 287 31.31 10.23 -34.57
C SER A 287 32.81 10.35 -34.26
N LEU A 288 33.44 9.27 -33.78
CA LEU A 288 34.89 9.16 -33.58
C LEU A 288 35.66 8.88 -34.88
N LYS A 289 35.00 8.29 -35.89
CA LYS A 289 35.51 8.23 -37.26
C LYS A 289 35.27 9.56 -37.99
N LYS A 290 35.93 10.63 -37.55
CA LYS A 290 36.06 11.81 -38.41
C LYS A 290 37.14 11.55 -39.47
N LYS A 291 36.68 11.55 -40.72
CA LYS A 291 37.40 11.62 -42.00
C LYS A 291 38.90 11.92 -41.88
N SER A 292 39.74 10.91 -42.12
CA SER A 292 41.00 11.14 -42.85
C SER A 292 40.68 11.45 -44.31
#